data_AF-A0A182MLJ1-F1
#
_entry.id   AF-A0A182MLJ1-F1
#
_cell.length_a   1.000
_cell.length_b   1.000
_cell.length_c   1.000
_cell.angle_alpha   90.00
_cell.angle_beta   90.00
_cell.angle_gamma   90.00
#
_symmetry.space_group_name_H-M   'P 1'
#
loop_
_entity.id
_entity.type
_entity.pdbx_description
1 polymer ?
#
loop_
_entity_poly.entity_id
_entity_poly.type
_entity_poly.pdbx_seq_one_letter_code
_entity_poly.pdbx_strand_id
1 'polypeptide(L)'
;MWQEDFNVFKSDQTPKVPATKVNRTNLPRRARNFSKEQLQKALRKKKECNDKAQRTVETLIEPGRTEEELLTLLQDINQCHMEDIIEERAIGKICGYPLCDNALTNVPKQKYVISASKNKVYDITERKNFCSGECYKASNYIKQQMLTSPLWLRDQEDIPNFRLINGRQLTYRETDTQLPVMQLG
;
A
#
# COMPACT_ATOMS: atom_id res chain seq x y z
N MET A 1 -10.29 -47.12 -20.14
CA MET A 1 -11.68 -47.14 -20.64
C MET A 1 -12.61 -47.43 -19.46
N TRP A 2 -12.99 -46.37 -18.74
CA TRP A 2 -14.21 -46.23 -17.94
C TRP A 2 -14.47 -44.72 -17.82
N GLN A 3 -15.73 -44.35 -17.99
CA GLN A 3 -16.24 -43.06 -18.45
C GLN A 3 -16.28 -41.96 -17.39
N GLU A 4 -16.50 -40.77 -17.94
CA GLU A 4 -16.70 -39.42 -17.40
C GLU A 4 -17.76 -39.28 -16.29
N ASP A 5 -17.82 -38.05 -15.77
CA ASP A 5 -18.88 -37.44 -14.94
C ASP A 5 -18.77 -37.55 -13.41
N PHE A 6 -17.89 -36.73 -12.82
CA PHE A 6 -18.07 -36.22 -11.46
C PHE A 6 -18.27 -34.70 -11.48
N ASN A 7 -19.35 -34.26 -12.12
CA ASN A 7 -19.79 -32.88 -12.09
C ASN A 7 -20.72 -32.66 -10.89
N VAL A 8 -20.14 -32.34 -9.71
CA VAL A 8 -20.87 -32.15 -8.43
C VAL A 8 -21.27 -30.68 -8.22
N PHE A 9 -21.37 -29.88 -9.27
CA PHE A 9 -21.97 -28.55 -9.19
C PHE A 9 -23.00 -28.39 -10.29
N LYS A 10 -24.28 -28.53 -9.91
CA LYS A 10 -25.37 -28.05 -10.75
C LYS A 10 -25.21 -26.53 -10.88
N SER A 11 -24.94 -26.07 -12.11
CA SER A 11 -25.19 -24.70 -12.51
C SER A 11 -26.66 -24.35 -12.26
N ASP A 12 -26.92 -23.09 -11.93
CA ASP A 12 -28.25 -22.44 -11.79
C ASP A 12 -28.92 -22.40 -10.42
N GLN A 13 -28.17 -22.01 -9.38
CA GLN A 13 -28.78 -21.28 -8.25
C GLN A 13 -27.95 -20.06 -7.89
N THR A 14 -28.33 -18.90 -8.44
CA THR A 14 -27.95 -17.62 -7.85
C THR A 14 -28.64 -17.51 -6.48
N PRO A 15 -27.90 -17.24 -5.38
CA PRO A 15 -28.52 -17.02 -4.08
C PRO A 15 -29.49 -15.83 -4.19
N LYS A 16 -30.79 -16.07 -3.98
CA LYS A 16 -31.76 -14.98 -3.86
C LYS A 16 -31.34 -14.11 -2.68
N VAL A 17 -30.93 -12.88 -2.97
CA VAL A 17 -30.58 -11.89 -1.94
C VAL A 17 -31.80 -11.73 -1.02
N PRO A 18 -31.69 -12.04 0.29
CA PRO A 18 -32.83 -11.88 1.18
C PRO A 18 -33.23 -10.41 1.17
N ALA A 19 -34.50 -10.14 0.85
CA ALA A 19 -35.06 -8.80 0.86
C ALA A 19 -35.28 -8.36 2.32
N THR A 20 -34.21 -8.07 3.04
CA THR A 20 -34.29 -7.42 4.35
C THR A 20 -34.75 -5.99 4.10
N LYS A 21 -36.01 -5.69 4.42
CA LYS A 21 -36.53 -4.31 4.39
C LYS A 21 -35.71 -3.47 5.38
N VAL A 22 -34.78 -2.66 4.88
CA VAL A 22 -33.94 -1.80 5.70
C VAL A 22 -34.81 -0.71 6.32
N ASN A 23 -34.94 -0.69 7.65
CA ASN A 23 -35.66 0.36 8.35
C ASN A 23 -34.85 1.68 8.32
N ARG A 24 -35.29 2.64 7.49
CA ARG A 24 -34.61 3.93 7.28
C ARG A 24 -34.52 4.78 8.54
N THR A 25 -35.34 4.53 9.56
CA THR A 25 -35.26 5.26 10.83
C THR A 25 -33.97 4.97 11.59
N ASN A 26 -33.37 3.79 11.40
CA ASN A 26 -32.16 3.38 12.11
C ASN A 26 -30.87 3.73 11.35
N LEU A 27 -30.97 4.30 10.15
CA LEU A 27 -29.80 4.79 9.41
C LEU A 27 -29.23 6.06 10.07
N PRO A 28 -27.90 6.22 10.08
CA PRO A 28 -27.27 7.48 10.44
C PRO A 28 -27.91 8.64 9.68
N ARG A 29 -28.10 9.79 10.35
CA ARG A 29 -28.83 10.95 9.80
C ARG A 29 -28.36 11.36 8.39
N ARG A 30 -27.05 11.24 8.12
CA ARG A 30 -26.43 11.52 6.81
C ARG A 30 -26.82 10.51 5.72
N ALA A 31 -27.07 9.26 6.06
CA ALA A 31 -27.42 8.20 5.12
C ALA A 31 -28.92 8.18 4.76
N ARG A 32 -29.78 8.84 5.55
CA ARG A 32 -31.24 8.89 5.31
C ARG A 32 -31.63 9.54 3.99
N ASN A 33 -30.84 10.50 3.52
CA ASN A 33 -31.12 11.28 2.31
C ASN A 33 -30.64 10.60 1.02
N PHE A 34 -29.91 9.50 1.11
CA PHE A 34 -29.40 8.78 -0.06
C PHE A 34 -30.37 7.67 -0.50
N SER A 35 -30.44 7.45 -1.82
CA SER A 35 -31.14 6.30 -2.39
C SER A 35 -30.38 5.01 -2.07
N LYS A 36 -31.09 3.87 -2.10
CA LYS A 36 -30.48 2.54 -1.92
C LYS A 36 -29.36 2.32 -2.94
N GLU A 37 -29.58 2.75 -4.18
CA GLU A 37 -28.64 2.61 -5.28
C GLU A 37 -27.38 3.46 -5.07
N GLN A 38 -27.53 4.72 -4.63
CA GLN A 38 -26.40 5.59 -4.29
C GLN A 38 -25.54 4.97 -3.17
N LEU A 39 -26.18 4.43 -2.14
CA LEU A 39 -25.50 3.78 -1.03
C LEU A 39 -24.72 2.53 -1.51
N GLN A 40 -25.33 1.70 -2.35
CA GLN A 40 -24.68 0.52 -2.93
C GLN A 40 -23.51 0.89 -3.84
N LYS A 41 -23.64 1.94 -4.65
CA LYS A 41 -22.55 2.44 -5.50
C LYS A 41 -21.37 2.93 -4.67
N ALA A 42 -21.64 3.69 -3.60
CA ALA A 42 -20.59 4.15 -2.69
C ALA A 42 -19.87 2.99 -1.98
N LEU A 43 -20.61 1.96 -1.56
CA LEU A 43 -20.03 0.76 -0.94
C LEU A 43 -19.16 -0.03 -1.93
N ARG A 44 -19.61 -0.22 -3.18
CA ARG A 44 -18.82 -0.88 -4.23
C ARG A 44 -17.53 -0.13 -4.50
N LYS A 45 -17.62 1.18 -4.73
CA LYS A 45 -16.44 2.03 -4.95
C LYS A 45 -15.45 1.94 -3.78
N LYS A 46 -15.96 2.06 -2.54
CA LYS A 46 -15.12 1.91 -1.34
C LYS A 46 -14.39 0.58 -1.32
N LYS A 47 -15.11 -0.52 -1.61
CA LYS A 47 -14.51 -1.86 -1.66
C LYS A 47 -13.42 -1.94 -2.73
N GLU A 48 -13.72 -1.53 -3.96
CA GLU A 48 -12.76 -1.57 -5.08
C GLU A 48 -11.49 -0.75 -4.78
N CYS A 49 -11.64 0.44 -4.21
CA CYS A 49 -10.52 1.27 -3.78
C CYS A 49 -9.70 0.58 -2.67
N ASN A 50 -10.35 -0.04 -1.69
CA ASN A 50 -9.65 -0.77 -0.63
C ASN A 50 -8.90 -1.98 -1.17
N ASP A 51 -9.52 -2.75 -2.06
CA ASP A 51 -8.89 -3.92 -2.69
C ASP A 51 -7.66 -3.48 -3.52
N LYS A 52 -7.72 -2.31 -4.17
CA LYS A 52 -6.59 -1.72 -4.90
C LYS A 52 -5.46 -1.31 -3.95
N ALA A 53 -5.79 -0.58 -2.88
CA ALA A 53 -4.82 -0.17 -1.86
C ALA A 53 -4.10 -1.37 -1.24
N GLN A 54 -4.87 -2.40 -0.88
CA GLN A 54 -4.33 -3.63 -0.29
C GLN A 54 -3.30 -4.30 -1.21
N ARG A 55 -3.64 -4.49 -2.49
CA ARG A 55 -2.70 -5.06 -3.48
C ARG A 55 -1.44 -4.21 -3.61
N THR A 56 -1.56 -2.89 -3.60
CA THR A 56 -0.41 -2.00 -3.66
C THR A 56 0.48 -2.14 -2.42
N VAL A 57 -0.10 -2.20 -1.23
CA VAL A 57 0.64 -2.43 0.03
C VAL A 57 1.41 -3.75 -0.03
N GLU A 58 0.73 -4.84 -0.36
CA GLU A 58 1.34 -6.17 -0.51
C GLU A 58 2.51 -6.14 -1.51
N THR A 59 2.33 -5.46 -2.64
CA THR A 59 3.37 -5.33 -3.68
C THR A 59 4.59 -4.53 -3.22
N LEU A 60 4.38 -3.45 -2.47
CA LEU A 60 5.45 -2.53 -2.05
C LEU A 60 6.17 -2.97 -0.77
N ILE A 61 5.63 -3.93 -0.03
CA ILE A 61 6.36 -4.57 1.08
C ILE A 61 7.46 -5.50 0.55
N GLU A 62 7.26 -6.10 -0.62
CA GLU A 62 8.26 -6.96 -1.28
C GLU A 62 9.38 -6.15 -1.95
N PRO A 63 10.60 -6.73 -2.10
CA PRO A 63 11.73 -6.08 -2.75
C PRO A 63 11.58 -5.99 -4.29
N GLY A 64 12.53 -5.33 -4.95
CA GLY A 64 12.68 -5.40 -6.41
C GLY A 64 11.75 -4.48 -7.21
N ARG A 65 11.40 -3.31 -6.67
CA ARG A 65 10.55 -2.31 -7.35
C ARG A 65 11.38 -1.32 -8.16
N THR A 66 10.92 -0.98 -9.36
CA THR A 66 11.51 0.12 -10.14
C THR A 66 10.90 1.47 -9.78
N GLU A 67 11.55 2.56 -10.19
CA GLU A 67 11.04 3.92 -9.99
C GLU A 67 9.68 4.13 -10.67
N GLU A 68 9.53 3.64 -11.89
CA GLU A 68 8.31 3.76 -12.70
C GLU A 68 7.15 2.98 -12.07
N GLU A 69 7.41 1.77 -11.59
CA GLU A 69 6.43 0.95 -10.88
C GLU A 69 5.95 1.65 -9.62
N LEU A 70 6.88 2.15 -8.79
CA LEU A 70 6.53 2.86 -7.57
C LEU A 70 5.66 4.09 -7.87
N LEU A 71 6.05 4.94 -8.82
CA LEU A 71 5.31 6.15 -9.16
C LEU A 71 3.88 5.85 -9.64
N THR A 72 3.69 4.73 -10.35
CA THR A 72 2.36 4.27 -10.77
C THR A 72 1.53 3.82 -9.57
N LEU A 73 2.12 3.03 -8.68
CA LEU A 73 1.45 2.46 -7.50
C LEU A 73 1.09 3.50 -6.44
N LEU A 74 1.86 4.59 -6.30
CA LEU A 74 1.61 5.64 -5.29
C LEU A 74 0.23 6.30 -5.42
N GLN A 75 -0.36 6.29 -6.61
CA GLN A 75 -1.71 6.83 -6.85
C GLN A 75 -2.80 6.03 -6.11
N ASP A 76 -2.50 4.78 -5.77
CA ASP A 76 -3.43 3.82 -5.20
C ASP A 76 -3.25 3.63 -3.70
N ILE A 77 -2.53 4.53 -3.03
CA ILE A 77 -2.34 4.51 -1.60
C ILE A 77 -2.37 5.93 -1.01
N ASN A 78 -2.51 6.00 0.32
CA ASN A 78 -2.47 7.24 1.09
C ASN A 78 -1.31 7.19 2.09
N GLN A 79 -1.13 8.27 2.86
CA GLN A 79 -0.04 8.34 3.84
C GLN A 79 -0.06 7.18 4.85
N CYS A 80 -1.23 6.77 5.34
CA CYS A 80 -1.33 5.67 6.30
C CYS A 80 -0.84 4.35 5.70
N HIS A 81 -1.27 4.02 4.47
CA HIS A 81 -0.78 2.82 3.79
C HIS A 81 0.74 2.86 3.55
N MET A 82 1.32 4.04 3.27
CA MET A 82 2.77 4.19 3.14
C MET A 82 3.51 3.96 4.47
N GLU A 83 2.92 4.40 5.58
CA GLU A 83 3.43 4.11 6.92
C GLU A 83 3.41 2.60 7.22
N ASP A 84 2.31 1.92 6.90
CA ASP A 84 2.20 0.46 7.01
C ASP A 84 3.27 -0.24 6.17
N ILE A 85 3.48 0.17 4.92
CA ILE A 85 4.54 -0.37 4.04
C ILE A 85 5.93 -0.20 4.68
N ILE A 86 6.23 0.99 5.22
CA ILE A 86 7.52 1.27 5.88
C ILE A 86 7.71 0.36 7.09
N GLU A 87 6.68 0.18 7.90
CA GLU A 87 6.70 -0.64 9.11
C GLU A 87 6.84 -2.13 8.79
N GLU A 88 6.03 -2.65 7.87
CA GLU A 88 6.05 -4.07 7.45
C GLU A 88 7.40 -4.45 6.81
N ARG A 89 7.96 -3.59 5.94
CA ARG A 89 9.33 -3.78 5.42
C ARG A 89 10.35 -3.86 6.56
N ALA A 90 10.24 -2.97 7.55
CA ALA A 90 11.16 -2.95 8.68
C ALA A 90 11.00 -4.17 9.62
N ILE A 91 9.77 -4.68 9.78
CA ILE A 91 9.49 -5.96 10.45
C ILE A 91 10.22 -7.09 9.71
N GLY A 92 10.11 -7.13 8.39
CA GLY A 92 10.84 -8.03 7.49
C GLY A 92 12.35 -7.79 7.38
N LYS A 93 12.91 -6.86 8.17
CA LYS A 93 14.34 -6.49 8.17
C LYS A 93 14.85 -5.94 6.83
N ILE A 94 13.97 -5.35 6.04
CA ILE A 94 14.30 -4.63 4.81
C ILE A 94 14.12 -3.13 5.07
N CYS A 95 14.91 -2.29 4.41
CA CYS A 95 14.76 -0.85 4.48
C CYS A 95 13.34 -0.43 4.10
N GLY A 96 12.71 0.43 4.91
CA GLY A 96 11.35 0.91 4.69
C GLY A 96 11.17 1.85 3.48
N TYR A 97 12.25 2.19 2.77
CA TYR A 97 12.12 2.90 1.50
C TYR A 97 11.81 1.89 0.38
N PRO A 98 10.69 2.01 -0.36
CA PRO A 98 10.25 0.97 -1.30
C PRO A 98 11.24 0.64 -2.44
N LEU A 99 12.13 1.56 -2.81
CA LEU A 99 13.18 1.33 -3.83
C LEU A 99 14.52 0.89 -3.24
N CYS A 100 14.55 0.42 -1.99
CA CYS A 100 15.77 -0.02 -1.33
C CYS A 100 15.59 -1.39 -0.69
N ASP A 101 16.39 -2.33 -1.17
CA ASP A 101 16.37 -3.72 -0.71
C ASP A 101 17.49 -4.01 0.30
N ASN A 102 18.14 -2.97 0.83
CA ASN A 102 19.15 -3.15 1.86
C ASN A 102 18.53 -3.71 3.13
N ALA A 103 19.23 -4.65 3.75
CA ALA A 103 18.82 -5.17 5.04
C ALA A 103 19.00 -4.10 6.13
N LEU A 104 18.07 -4.04 7.08
CA LEU A 104 18.24 -3.29 8.30
C LEU A 104 19.12 -4.07 9.27
N THR A 105 20.38 -3.65 9.40
CA THR A 105 21.33 -4.21 10.36
C THR A 105 21.42 -3.34 11.60
N ASN A 106 21.67 -3.95 12.77
CA ASN A 106 21.92 -3.24 14.04
C ASN A 106 20.82 -2.23 14.46
N VAL A 107 19.55 -2.55 14.21
CA VAL A 107 18.41 -1.68 14.56
C VAL A 107 18.36 -1.45 16.09
N PRO A 108 18.43 -0.20 16.58
CA PRO A 108 18.32 0.09 18.01
C PRO A 108 16.99 -0.36 18.59
N LYS A 109 17.03 -0.97 19.79
CA LYS A 109 15.81 -1.37 20.53
C LYS A 109 15.10 -0.19 21.22
N GLN A 110 15.85 0.87 21.53
CA GLN A 110 15.34 2.03 22.26
C GLN A 110 14.56 2.99 21.34
N LYS A 111 13.59 3.69 21.94
CA LYS A 111 12.77 4.71 21.26
C LYS A 111 13.45 6.08 21.19
N TYR A 112 14.20 6.44 22.23
CA TYR A 112 14.80 7.76 22.38
C TYR A 112 16.32 7.68 22.43
N VAL A 113 17.00 8.68 21.85
CA VAL A 113 18.46 8.83 21.88
C VAL A 113 18.84 10.24 22.33
N ILE A 114 19.83 10.34 23.21
CA ILE A 114 20.34 11.62 23.72
C ILE A 114 21.56 12.03 22.90
N SER A 115 21.53 13.24 22.35
CA SER A 115 22.71 13.90 21.81
C SER A 115 23.24 14.88 22.85
N ALA A 116 24.34 14.50 23.51
CA ALA A 116 25.00 15.38 24.48
C ALA A 116 25.54 16.67 23.82
N SER A 117 26.04 16.57 22.58
CA SER A 117 26.57 17.72 21.84
C SER A 117 25.52 18.78 21.50
N LYS A 118 24.26 18.39 21.31
CA LYS A 118 23.15 19.29 21.03
C LYS A 118 22.21 19.48 22.23
N ASN A 119 22.55 18.86 23.38
CA ASN A 119 21.71 18.76 24.56
C ASN A 119 20.23 18.44 24.22
N LYS A 120 20.00 17.46 23.34
CA LYS A 120 18.68 17.17 22.77
C LYS A 120 18.37 15.68 22.80
N VAL A 121 17.14 15.35 23.18
CA VAL A 121 16.56 14.00 23.08
C VAL A 121 15.83 13.88 21.74
N TYR A 122 16.13 12.84 20.98
CA TYR A 122 15.51 12.53 19.70
C TYR A 122 14.64 11.28 19.82
N ASP A 123 13.45 11.32 19.24
CA ASP A 123 12.66 10.11 18.96
C ASP A 123 13.17 9.49 17.66
N ILE A 124 13.58 8.22 17.71
CA ILE A 124 14.12 7.49 16.55
C ILE A 124 13.15 6.43 16.03
N THR A 125 11.87 6.47 16.44
CA THR A 125 10.85 5.47 16.07
C THR A 125 10.74 5.30 14.56
N GLU A 126 10.63 6.39 13.81
CA GLU A 126 10.57 6.30 12.34
C GLU A 126 11.96 6.05 11.74
N ARG A 127 12.99 6.73 12.25
CA ARG A 127 14.33 6.71 11.66
C ARG A 127 14.91 5.29 11.62
N LYS A 128 14.62 4.45 12.61
CA LYS A 128 15.14 3.08 12.70
C LYS A 128 14.60 2.13 11.62
N ASN A 129 13.55 2.53 10.89
CA ASN A 129 12.97 1.75 9.79
C ASN A 129 13.78 1.89 8.48
N PHE A 130 14.88 2.64 8.48
CA PHE A 130 15.65 2.95 7.28
C PHE A 130 17.14 2.66 7.45
N CYS A 131 17.78 2.14 6.39
CA CYS A 131 19.21 1.81 6.43
C CYS A 131 20.11 3.06 6.44
N SER A 132 19.62 4.20 5.95
CA SER A 132 20.39 5.45 5.86
C SER A 132 19.52 6.69 6.04
N GLY A 133 20.17 7.84 6.29
CA GLY A 133 19.48 9.13 6.34
C GLY A 133 18.88 9.54 4.99
N GLU A 134 19.48 9.09 3.89
CA GLU A 134 18.95 9.31 2.54
C GLU A 134 17.68 8.52 2.28
N CYS A 135 17.62 7.24 2.71
CA CYS A 135 16.40 6.43 2.64
C CYS A 135 15.27 7.08 3.42
N TYR A 136 15.56 7.53 4.64
CA TYR A 136 14.59 8.23 5.48
C TYR A 136 14.08 9.50 4.80
N LYS A 137 14.99 10.34 4.27
CA LYS A 137 14.64 11.58 3.59
C LYS A 137 13.82 11.33 2.32
N ALA A 138 14.20 10.36 1.50
CA ALA A 138 13.50 10.04 0.26
C ALA A 138 12.09 9.48 0.53
N SER A 139 11.95 8.56 1.49
CA SER A 139 10.65 8.03 1.86
C SER A 139 9.72 9.13 2.39
N ASN A 140 10.23 10.01 3.26
CA ASN A 140 9.46 11.15 3.75
C ASN A 140 9.10 12.15 2.65
N TYR A 141 9.98 12.37 1.68
CA TYR A 141 9.68 13.23 0.54
C TYR A 141 8.50 12.69 -0.29
N ILE A 142 8.43 11.37 -0.51
CA ILE A 142 7.28 10.73 -1.14
C ILE A 142 6.04 10.86 -0.26
N LYS A 143 6.13 10.48 1.02
CA LYS A 143 5.02 10.51 1.98
C LYS A 143 4.36 11.90 2.07
N GLN A 144 5.17 12.97 2.09
CA GLN A 144 4.68 14.35 2.14
C GLN A 144 3.87 14.79 0.91
N GLN A 145 4.08 14.13 -0.23
CA GLN A 145 3.30 14.39 -1.45
C GLN A 145 1.96 13.65 -1.45
N MET A 146 1.76 12.64 -0.61
CA MET A 146 0.55 11.81 -0.62
C MET A 146 -0.61 12.50 0.10
N LEU A 147 -1.84 12.32 -0.40
CA LEU A 147 -3.02 12.77 0.33
C LEU A 147 -3.32 11.83 1.52
N THR A 148 -3.92 12.38 2.57
CA THR A 148 -4.41 11.63 3.74
C THR A 148 -5.85 11.15 3.57
N SER A 149 -6.54 11.68 2.55
CA SER A 149 -7.91 11.30 2.21
C SER A 149 -8.00 9.84 1.78
N PRO A 150 -9.13 9.17 2.08
CA PRO A 150 -9.41 7.85 1.54
C PRO A 150 -9.52 7.85 0.01
N LEU A 151 -9.10 6.76 -0.61
CA LEU A 151 -9.04 6.63 -2.08
C LEU A 151 -10.40 6.79 -2.78
N TRP A 152 -11.49 6.38 -2.13
CA TRP A 152 -12.82 6.49 -2.73
C TRP A 152 -13.35 7.94 -2.84
N LEU A 153 -12.61 8.93 -2.31
CA LEU A 153 -12.90 10.36 -2.43
C LEU A 153 -12.07 11.07 -3.52
N ARG A 154 -11.18 10.37 -4.22
CA ARG A 154 -10.19 10.99 -5.13
C ARG A 154 -10.78 11.66 -6.36
N ASP A 155 -11.99 11.27 -6.80
CA ASP A 155 -12.68 11.96 -7.91
C ASP A 155 -12.96 13.45 -7.63
N GLN A 156 -12.83 13.87 -6.37
CA GLN A 156 -13.09 15.24 -5.92
C GLN A 156 -11.80 15.98 -5.51
N GLU A 157 -10.63 15.38 -5.74
CA GLU A 157 -9.35 15.91 -5.30
C GLU A 157 -8.33 15.93 -6.44
N ASP A 158 -7.45 16.93 -6.43
CA ASP A 158 -6.32 16.97 -7.34
C ASP A 158 -5.26 15.95 -6.89
N ILE A 159 -5.11 14.87 -7.65
CA ILE A 159 -4.09 13.87 -7.39
C ILE A 159 -2.71 14.47 -7.75
N PRO A 160 -1.76 14.51 -6.80
CA PRO A 160 -0.45 15.08 -7.05
C PRO A 160 0.36 14.21 -8.01
N ASN A 161 1.16 14.85 -8.84
CA ASN A 161 2.20 14.17 -9.63
C ASN A 161 3.39 13.85 -8.73
N PHE A 162 3.49 12.60 -8.31
CA PHE A 162 4.56 12.13 -7.43
C PHE A 162 5.94 12.25 -8.08
N ARG A 163 6.93 12.60 -7.25
CA ARG A 163 8.33 12.75 -7.64
C ARG A 163 9.26 12.09 -6.65
N LEU A 164 10.37 11.57 -7.15
CA LEU A 164 11.47 11.05 -6.37
C LEU A 164 12.54 12.14 -6.14
N ILE A 165 13.41 11.94 -5.16
CA ILE A 165 14.58 12.81 -4.98
C ILE A 165 15.63 12.45 -6.04
N ASN A 166 16.05 13.41 -6.86
CA ASN A 166 17.07 13.20 -7.90
C ASN A 166 18.47 12.92 -7.32
N GLY A 167 19.28 12.15 -8.06
CA GLY A 167 20.73 12.00 -7.83
C GLY A 167 21.13 10.96 -6.79
N ARG A 168 20.36 9.88 -6.67
CA ARG A 168 20.58 8.85 -5.66
C ARG A 168 21.22 7.59 -6.24
N GLN A 169 22.15 6.99 -5.51
CA GLN A 169 22.66 5.65 -5.83
C GLN A 169 21.66 4.61 -5.30
N LEU A 170 20.82 4.08 -6.19
CA LEU A 170 19.94 2.95 -5.87
C LEU A 170 20.80 1.68 -5.77
N THR A 171 20.63 0.93 -4.69
CA THR A 171 21.29 -0.36 -4.49
C THR A 171 20.24 -1.45 -4.65
N TYR A 172 20.20 -2.06 -5.83
CA TYR A 172 19.44 -3.28 -6.10
C TYR A 172 20.28 -4.49 -5.68
N ARG A 173 19.68 -5.53 -5.11
CA ARG A 173 20.36 -6.83 -5.00
C ARG A 173 20.29 -7.50 -6.37
N GLU A 174 21.41 -8.00 -6.88
CA GLU A 174 21.51 -8.65 -8.21
C GLU A 174 20.67 -9.94 -8.37
N THR A 175 19.97 -10.38 -7.33
CA THR A 175 19.08 -11.54 -7.39
C THR A 175 17.68 -11.08 -7.77
N ASP A 176 17.40 -10.99 -9.08
CA ASP A 176 16.08 -11.26 -9.71
C ASP A 176 15.97 -10.82 -11.20
N THR A 177 17.05 -10.38 -11.86
CA THR A 177 17.10 -10.28 -13.33
C THR A 177 17.74 -11.52 -13.96
N GLN A 178 17.05 -12.66 -13.87
CA GLN A 178 17.18 -13.72 -14.88
C GLN A 178 15.79 -14.30 -15.20
N LEU A 179 15.01 -13.56 -15.99
CA LEU A 179 14.05 -14.17 -16.91
C LEU A 179 14.82 -14.54 -18.18
N PRO A 180 14.71 -15.80 -18.66
CA PRO A 180 15.51 -16.27 -19.79
C PRO A 180 15.14 -15.49 -21.05
N VAL A 181 16.16 -14.93 -21.69
CA VAL A 181 16.06 -14.47 -23.08
C VAL A 181 15.64 -15.68 -23.91
N MET A 182 14.38 -15.72 -24.32
CA MET A 182 13.98 -16.55 -25.45
C MET A 182 14.78 -16.05 -26.66
N GLN A 183 15.83 -16.78 -27.03
CA GLN A 183 16.46 -16.66 -28.33
C GLN A 183 15.44 -17.12 -29.37
N LEU A 184 14.84 -16.18 -30.09
CA LEU A 184 14.22 -16.45 -31.38
C LEU A 184 15.35 -16.45 -32.41
N GLY A 185 15.81 -17.64 -32.73
CA GLY A 185 16.48 -17.98 -33.98
C GLY A 185 15.53 -18.80 -34.86
#